data_AF-A0A4V2PAY3-F1
#
_entry.id   AF-A0A4V2PAY3-F1
#
_cell.length_a   1.000
_cell.length_b   1.000
_cell.length_c   1.000
_cell.angle_alpha   90.00
_cell.angle_beta   90.00
_cell.angle_gamma   90.00
#
_symmetry.space_group_name_H-M   'P 1'
#
loop_
_entity.id
_entity.type
_entity.pdbx_description
1 polymer ?
#
loop_
_entity_poly.entity_id
_entity_poly.type
_entity_poly.pdbx_seq_one_letter_code
_entity_poly.pdbx_strand_id
1 'polypeptide(L)'
;MFDPEPYPERPPVYVCNCFAVTEEDVRRHMADGACTPRRIASACKAGTDCGSCVRRIQALLARTALHREYESGAENLDEVA
;
A
#
# COMPACT_ATOMS: atom_id res chain seq x y z
N MET A 1 19.62 26.34 11.17
CA MET A 1 18.18 26.22 11.51
C MET A 1 17.45 25.66 10.30
N PHE A 2 17.90 24.49 9.85
CA PHE A 2 17.26 23.66 8.83
C PHE A 2 17.11 22.36 9.59
N ASP A 3 15.97 22.18 10.24
CA ASP A 3 15.69 20.98 11.03
C ASP A 3 15.82 19.78 10.08
N PRO A 4 16.82 18.89 10.25
CA PRO A 4 16.85 17.65 9.51
C PRO A 4 15.83 16.74 10.18
N GLU A 5 14.54 16.95 9.90
CA GLU A 5 13.53 15.97 10.26
C GLU A 5 13.95 14.62 9.66
N PRO A 6 14.00 13.54 10.46
CA PRO A 6 14.43 12.24 9.98
C PRO A 6 13.49 11.81 8.85
N TYR A 7 14.03 11.74 7.63
CA TYR A 7 13.31 11.17 6.49
C TYR A 7 13.09 9.69 6.80
N PRO A 8 11.86 9.17 6.70
CA PRO A 8 11.63 7.74 6.89
C PRO A 8 12.55 6.99 5.92
N GLU A 9 13.39 6.11 6.46
CA GLU A 9 14.41 5.38 5.70
C GLU A 9 13.83 4.47 4.61
N ARG A 10 12.50 4.34 4.56
CA ARG A 10 11.77 3.91 3.38
C ARG A 10 10.48 4.73 3.17
N PRO A 11 10.37 5.51 2.08
CA PRO A 11 9.13 6.21 1.77
C PRO A 11 8.03 5.21 1.34
N PRO A 12 6.75 5.48 1.66
CA PRO A 12 5.65 4.61 1.30
C PRO A 12 5.47 4.56 -0.22
N VAL A 13 5.14 3.38 -0.73
CA VAL A 13 4.83 3.20 -2.15
C VAL A 13 3.42 3.71 -2.41
N TYR A 14 3.31 4.76 -3.21
CA TYR A 14 2.02 5.29 -3.63
C TYR A 14 1.40 4.45 -4.76
N VAL A 15 0.13 4.09 -4.58
CA VAL A 15 -0.69 3.40 -5.56
C VAL A 15 -1.54 4.39 -6.36
N CYS A 16 -2.02 5.47 -5.73
CA CYS A 16 -2.76 6.55 -6.37
C CYS A 16 -2.18 7.91 -6.02
N ASN A 17 -1.75 8.68 -7.03
CA ASN A 17 -1.25 10.03 -6.84
C ASN A 17 -2.38 11.06 -6.56
N CYS A 18 -3.58 10.86 -7.09
CA CYS A 18 -4.68 11.83 -6.95
C CYS A 18 -5.19 11.95 -5.52
N PHE A 19 -5.25 10.81 -4.81
CA PHE A 19 -5.77 10.73 -3.44
C PHE A 19 -4.68 10.33 -2.44
N ALA A 20 -3.41 10.36 -2.84
CA ALA A 20 -2.27 9.95 -2.04
C ALA A 20 -2.44 8.57 -1.37
N VAL A 21 -3.03 7.61 -2.08
CA VAL A 21 -3.30 6.27 -1.54
C VAL A 21 -2.03 5.45 -1.59
N THR A 22 -1.64 4.88 -0.46
CA THR A 22 -0.46 4.03 -0.34
C THR A 22 -0.79 2.54 -0.47
N GLU A 23 0.24 1.71 -0.67
CA GLU A 23 0.06 0.26 -0.66
C GLU A 23 -0.42 -0.25 0.71
N GLU A 24 0.00 0.40 1.79
CA GLU A 24 -0.41 0.08 3.15
C GLU A 24 -1.90 0.38 3.37
N ASP A 25 -2.40 1.51 2.87
CA ASP A 25 -3.85 1.80 2.89
C ASP A 25 -4.64 0.72 2.16
N VAL A 26 -4.16 0.29 1.00
CA VAL A 26 -4.78 -0.80 0.23
C VAL A 26 -4.82 -2.08 1.05
N ARG A 27 -3.72 -2.45 1.73
CA ARG A 27 -3.68 -3.64 2.60
C ARG A 27 -4.60 -3.53 3.81
N ARG A 28 -4.66 -2.35 4.47
CA ARG A 28 -5.60 -2.10 5.57
C ARG A 28 -7.04 -2.31 5.11
N HIS A 29 -7.40 -1.77 3.95
CA HIS A 29 -8.74 -1.98 3.39
C HIS A 29 -9.01 -3.44 2.99
N MET A 30 -7.99 -4.18 2.51
CA MET A 30 -8.12 -5.62 2.30
C MET A 30 -8.41 -6.35 3.63
N ALA A 31 -7.70 -6.01 4.71
CA ALA A 31 -7.90 -6.57 6.04
C ALA A 31 -9.29 -6.22 6.62
N ASP A 32 -9.80 -5.02 6.34
CA ASP A 32 -11.16 -4.58 6.70
C ASP A 32 -12.27 -5.27 5.86
N GLY A 33 -11.91 -6.14 4.91
CA GLY A 33 -12.87 -6.94 4.12
C GLY A 33 -13.19 -6.40 2.72
N ALA A 34 -12.42 -5.41 2.22
CA ALA A 34 -12.50 -4.95 0.84
C ALA A 34 -11.72 -5.89 -0.11
N CYS A 35 -12.22 -7.10 -0.35
CA CYS A 35 -11.51 -8.11 -1.17
C CYS A 35 -11.73 -7.96 -2.70
N THR A 36 -12.25 -6.83 -3.17
CA THR A 36 -12.45 -6.60 -4.60
C THR A 36 -11.86 -5.27 -5.03
N PRO A 37 -11.30 -5.18 -6.25
CA PRO A 37 -10.67 -3.95 -6.73
C PRO A 37 -11.65 -2.77 -6.72
N ARG A 38 -12.94 -3.06 -6.94
CA ARG A 38 -14.02 -2.07 -6.90
C ARG A 38 -14.32 -1.58 -5.48
N ARG A 39 -14.27 -2.46 -4.47
CA ARG A 39 -14.41 -2.06 -3.06
C ARG A 39 -13.21 -1.26 -2.58
N ILE A 40 -11.99 -1.67 -2.92
CA ILE A 40 -10.78 -0.91 -2.57
C ILE A 40 -10.79 0.46 -3.27
N ALA A 41 -11.08 0.50 -4.57
CA ALA A 41 -11.26 1.75 -5.31
C ALA A 41 -12.29 2.68 -4.64
N SER A 42 -13.44 2.14 -4.23
CA SER A 42 -14.48 2.94 -3.56
C SER A 42 -14.07 3.37 -2.16
N ALA A 43 -13.43 2.50 -1.38
CA ALA A 43 -12.97 2.79 -0.01
C ALA A 43 -11.86 3.85 0.01
N CYS A 44 -10.91 3.76 -0.93
CA CYS A 44 -9.79 4.69 -1.07
C CYS A 44 -10.11 5.94 -1.90
N LYS A 45 -11.32 6.05 -2.46
CA LYS A 45 -11.65 6.99 -3.57
C LYS A 45 -10.74 6.83 -4.79
N ALA A 46 -9.93 5.79 -4.85
CA ALA A 46 -8.97 5.53 -5.89
C ALA A 46 -9.70 5.19 -7.20
N GLY A 47 -9.56 6.05 -8.21
CA GLY A 47 -10.11 5.83 -9.54
C GLY A 47 -11.39 6.60 -9.86
N THR A 48 -11.84 7.51 -9.00
CA THR A 48 -12.93 8.47 -9.31
C THR A 48 -12.44 9.72 -10.05
N ASP A 49 -11.13 9.91 -10.15
CA ASP A 49 -10.48 11.02 -10.85
C ASP A 49 -9.83 10.53 -12.16
N CYS A 50 -8.51 10.36 -12.22
CA CYS A 50 -7.83 9.92 -13.45
C CYS A 50 -7.92 8.41 -13.77
N GLY A 51 -8.41 7.57 -12.85
CA GLY A 51 -8.59 6.12 -13.08
C GLY A 51 -7.33 5.25 -13.17
N SER A 52 -6.11 5.82 -13.19
CA SER A 52 -4.86 5.10 -13.47
C SER A 52 -4.51 4.02 -12.42
N CYS A 53 -4.92 4.24 -11.18
CA CYS A 53 -4.67 3.33 -10.06
C CYS A 53 -5.49 2.03 -10.11
N VAL A 54 -6.59 1.96 -10.88
CA VAL A 54 -7.49 0.78 -10.90
C VAL A 54 -6.77 -0.47 -11.40
N ARG A 55 -6.03 -0.36 -12.51
CA ARG A 55 -5.23 -1.49 -13.05
C ARG A 55 -4.13 -1.91 -12.09
N ARG A 56 -3.53 -0.95 -11.38
CA ARG A 56 -2.49 -1.23 -10.37
C ARG A 56 -3.07 -1.95 -9.15
N ILE A 57 -4.23 -1.54 -8.67
CA ILE A 57 -4.95 -2.20 -7.55
C ILE A 57 -5.36 -3.63 -7.94
N GLN A 58 -5.84 -3.84 -9.16
CA GLN A 58 -6.13 -5.19 -9.68
C GLN A 58 -4.87 -6.07 -9.70
N ALA A 59 -3.75 -5.54 -10.19
CA ALA A 59 -2.48 -6.26 -10.20
C ALA A 59 -1.94 -6.52 -8.80
N LEU A 60 -2.11 -5.57 -7.87
CA LEU A 60 -1.77 -5.74 -6.46
C LEU A 60 -2.58 -6.88 -5.88
N LEU A 61 -3.92 -6.87 -5.98
CA LEU A 61 -4.77 -7.96 -5.51
C LEU A 61 -4.40 -9.34 -6.09
N ALA A 62 -4.05 -9.40 -7.38
CA ALA A 62 -3.58 -10.63 -8.02
C ALA A 62 -2.22 -11.07 -7.48
N ARG A 63 -1.32 -10.12 -7.16
CA ARG A 63 0.00 -10.39 -6.59
C ARG A 63 -0.06 -10.68 -5.10
N THR A 64 -0.94 -10.07 -4.30
CA THR A 64 -1.05 -10.35 -2.86
C THR A 64 -1.43 -11.81 -2.61
N ALA A 65 -2.11 -12.46 -3.55
CA ALA A 65 -2.32 -13.91 -3.56
C ALA A 65 -1.02 -14.74 -3.70
N LEU A 66 0.07 -14.13 -4.17
CA LEU A 66 1.40 -14.73 -4.40
C LEU A 66 2.50 -14.18 -3.47
N HIS A 67 2.39 -12.94 -2.97
CA HIS A 67 3.51 -12.14 -2.45
C HIS A 67 3.59 -12.06 -0.91
N ARG A 68 3.30 -13.15 -0.21
CA ARG A 68 3.44 -13.24 1.26
C ARG A 68 4.89 -13.02 1.76
N GLU A 69 5.87 -12.93 0.85
CA GLU A 69 7.31 -12.97 1.12
C GLU A 69 8.02 -11.59 1.19
N TYR A 70 7.37 -10.46 0.87
CA TYR A 70 8.04 -9.13 0.88
C TYR A 70 7.74 -8.28 2.13
N GLU A 71 6.84 -8.72 3.03
CA GLU A 71 6.62 -8.09 4.35
C GLU A 71 7.38 -8.80 5.48
N SER A 72 7.93 -9.99 5.26
CA SER A 72 8.79 -10.70 6.21
C SER A 72 10.23 -10.16 6.28
N GLY A 73 10.48 -8.96 5.75
CA GLY A 73 11.77 -8.27 5.83
C GLY A 73 11.86 -7.20 6.91
N ALA A 74 10.80 -6.99 7.72
CA ALA A 74 10.74 -5.92 8.73
C ALA A 74 10.39 -6.38 10.15
N GLU A 75 10.39 -7.68 10.42
CA GLU A 75 10.29 -8.21 11.80
C GLU A 75 11.20 -9.43 11.97
N ASN A 76 12.51 -9.17 12.03
CA ASN A 76 13.41 -9.79 13.01
C ASN A 76 14.80 -9.12 12.97
N LEU A 77 14.96 -8.07 13.77
CA LEU A 77 16.27 -7.55 14.20
C LEU A 77 16.33 -7.41 15.73
N ASP A 78 15.57 -8.24 16.44
CA ASP A 78 15.60 -8.33 17.91
C ASP A 78 15.98 -9.74 18.44
N GLU A 79 16.38 -10.72 17.61
CA GLU A 79 16.85 -12.01 18.17
C GLU A 79 17.88 -12.76 17.31
N VAL A 80 19.14 -12.28 17.31
CA VAL A 80 20.33 -13.13 17.12
C VAL A 80 21.36 -12.84 18.23
N ALA A 81 21.32 -13.68 19.27
CA ALA A 81 22.37 -14.03 20.25
C ALA A 81 23.28 -12.92 20.81
#